data_AF-A0A9X9LHN2-F1
#
_entry.id   AF-A0A9X9LHN2-F1
#
_cell.length_a   1.000
_cell.length_b   1.000
_cell.length_c   1.000
_cell.angle_alpha   90.00
_cell.angle_beta   90.00
_cell.angle_gamma   90.00
#
_symmetry.space_group_name_H-M   'P 1'
#
loop_
_entity.id
_entity.type
_entity.pdbx_description
1 polymer ?
#
loop_
_entity_poly.entity_id
_entity_poly.type
_entity_poly.pdbx_seq_one_letter_code
_entity_poly.pdbx_strand_id
1 'polypeptide(L)'
;QVWRSQPVTLAVTFESVILCDISQGLSYTWTFWNSQGWPVALPPTVSTHRQTVTVPSYFLEPGNYTALARVRVEGSVVHSSYSVAVEVRARAPVSVIAEGTHLFLSRAPSFPVVLTGSQSYDPDHPGAVLR
;
A
#
# COMPACT_ATOMS: atom_id res chain seq x y z
N GLN A 1 6.05 7.50 0.84
CA GLN A 1 5.20 7.28 -0.35
C GLN A 1 5.38 5.85 -0.84
N VAL A 2 4.31 5.17 -1.25
CA VAL A 2 4.30 3.81 -1.81
C VAL A 2 3.35 3.72 -3.00
N TRP A 3 3.52 2.71 -3.86
CA TRP A 3 2.52 2.37 -4.87
C TRP A 3 1.39 1.51 -4.26
N ARG A 4 0.16 1.60 -4.80
CA ARG A 4 -0.97 0.75 -4.37
C ARG A 4 -0.62 -0.74 -4.40
N SER A 5 0.16 -1.16 -5.40
CA SER A 5 0.63 -2.54 -5.55
C SER A 5 1.69 -3.00 -4.54
N GLN A 6 2.22 -2.10 -3.70
CA GLN A 6 3.22 -2.41 -2.70
C GLN A 6 2.59 -2.52 -1.30
N PRO A 7 3.05 -3.47 -0.47
CA PRO A 7 2.66 -3.50 0.94
C PRO A 7 3.28 -2.31 1.69
N VAL A 8 2.58 -1.80 2.69
CA VAL A 8 3.10 -0.79 3.61
C VAL A 8 3.55 -1.46 4.89
N THR A 9 4.86 -1.42 5.17
CA THR A 9 5.41 -1.93 6.44
C THR A 9 5.96 -0.78 7.27
N LEU A 10 5.45 -0.64 8.49
CA LEU A 10 5.86 0.39 9.44
C LEU A 10 6.29 -0.29 10.74
N ALA A 11 7.33 0.24 11.37
CA ALA A 11 7.82 -0.26 12.64
C ALA A 11 8.16 0.90 13.57
N VAL A 12 7.86 0.74 14.86
CA VAL A 12 8.44 1.59 15.90
C VAL A 12 9.87 1.12 16.13
N THR A 13 10.82 2.04 16.12
CA THR A 13 12.22 1.76 16.49
C THR A 13 12.59 2.57 17.72
N PHE A 14 13.55 2.07 18.49
CA PHE A 14 14.06 2.74 19.68
C PHE A 14 15.49 3.21 19.40
N GLU A 15 15.80 4.45 19.79
CA GLU A 15 17.15 5.00 19.65
C GLU A 15 18.17 4.35 20.60
N SER A 16 17.69 3.61 21.61
CA SER A 16 18.52 2.90 22.59
C SER A 16 18.06 1.46 22.81
N VAL A 17 18.98 0.61 23.28
CA VAL A 17 18.70 -0.77 23.66
C VAL A 17 17.72 -0.76 24.83
N ILE A 18 16.53 -1.31 24.63
CA ILE A 18 15.60 -1.53 25.73
C ILE A 18 16.18 -2.66 26.59
N LEU A 19 16.58 -2.32 27.80
CA LEU A 19 16.96 -3.29 28.83
C LEU A 19 15.68 -3.99 29.30
N CYS A 20 15.38 -5.13 28.66
CA CYS A 20 14.20 -5.95 28.97
C CYS A 20 14.16 -6.45 30.43
N ASP A 21 15.28 -6.39 31.17
CA ASP A 21 15.37 -6.83 32.57
C ASP A 21 14.72 -5.87 33.59
N ILE A 22 14.32 -4.66 33.17
CA ILE A 22 13.77 -3.62 34.07
C ILE A 22 12.39 -3.10 33.61
N SER A 23 12.04 -3.29 32.34
CA SER A 23 10.77 -2.81 31.77
C SER A 23 9.68 -3.87 31.84
N GLN A 24 8.48 -3.52 32.31
CA GLN A 24 7.30 -4.40 32.39
C GLN A 24 6.71 -4.81 31.01
N GLY A 25 7.53 -5.05 29.99
CA GLY A 25 7.06 -5.29 28.62
C GLY A 25 6.47 -4.03 27.96
N LEU A 26 6.39 -4.05 26.63
CA LEU A 26 5.77 -3.00 25.84
C LEU A 26 4.62 -3.56 25.01
N SER A 27 3.48 -2.90 25.11
CA SER A 27 2.33 -3.14 24.25
C SER A 27 2.26 -2.09 23.15
N TYR A 28 1.90 -2.52 21.96
CA TYR A 28 1.81 -1.68 20.76
C TYR A 28 0.38 -1.73 20.23
N THR A 29 -0.08 -0.61 19.67
CA THR A 29 -1.34 -0.55 18.95
C THR A 29 -1.19 0.38 17.74
N TRP A 30 -1.50 -0.14 16.56
CA TRP A 30 -1.51 0.61 15.31
C TRP A 30 -2.94 0.98 14.91
N THR A 31 -3.13 2.23 14.47
CA THR A 31 -4.36 2.69 13.83
C THR A 31 -4.02 3.48 12.57
N PHE A 32 -4.88 3.43 11.57
CA PHE A 32 -4.72 4.14 10.31
C PHE A 32 -5.92 5.07 10.11
N TRP A 33 -5.66 6.26 9.59
CA TRP A 33 -6.65 7.29 9.36
C TRP A 33 -6.51 7.81 7.94
N ASN A 34 -7.61 7.98 7.21
CA ASN A 34 -7.56 8.59 5.90
C ASN A 34 -7.48 10.13 5.99
N SER A 35 -7.30 10.79 4.85
CA SER A 35 -7.23 12.26 4.75
C SER A 35 -8.48 12.99 5.24
N GLN A 36 -9.62 12.30 5.33
CA GLN A 36 -10.88 12.85 5.86
C GLN A 36 -10.97 12.70 7.40
N GLY A 37 -9.96 12.09 8.04
CA GLY A 37 -9.97 11.85 9.48
C GLY A 37 -10.84 10.67 9.90
N TRP A 38 -11.17 9.74 8.99
CA TRP A 38 -11.87 8.51 9.32
C TRP A 38 -10.90 7.35 9.59
N PRO A 39 -11.20 6.50 10.59
CA PRO A 39 -10.39 5.30 10.84
C PRO A 39 -10.54 4.31 9.69
N VAL A 40 -9.41 3.74 9.27
CA VAL A 40 -9.34 2.67 8.26
C VAL A 40 -9.42 1.33 8.97
N ALA A 41 -10.47 0.56 8.68
CA ALA A 41 -10.65 -0.78 9.22
C ALA A 41 -9.73 -1.76 8.49
N LEU A 42 -8.59 -2.10 9.12
CA LEU A 42 -7.64 -3.07 8.56
C LEU A 42 -8.23 -4.50 8.52
N PRO A 43 -7.76 -5.36 7.60
CA PRO A 43 -8.18 -6.76 7.56
C PRO A 43 -7.86 -7.49 8.88
N PRO A 44 -8.66 -8.48 9.30
CA PRO A 44 -8.41 -9.26 10.50
C PRO A 44 -7.05 -9.99 10.51
N THR A 45 -6.49 -10.25 9.34
CA THR A 45 -5.17 -10.88 9.16
C THR A 45 -4.01 -9.95 9.50
N VAL A 46 -4.24 -8.64 9.62
CA VAL A 46 -3.21 -7.67 9.96
C VAL A 46 -3.09 -7.55 11.48
N SER A 47 -1.92 -7.91 12.00
CA SER A 47 -1.62 -7.75 13.42
C SER A 47 -1.33 -6.29 13.75
N THR A 48 -2.27 -5.62 14.39
CA THR A 48 -2.14 -4.22 14.84
C THR A 48 -1.54 -4.08 16.23
N HIS A 49 -1.34 -5.19 16.95
CA HIS A 49 -0.85 -5.21 18.34
C HIS A 49 0.62 -5.61 18.46
N ARG A 50 1.44 -5.25 17.47
CA ARG A 50 2.86 -5.57 17.41
C ARG A 50 3.68 -4.32 17.13
N GLN A 51 4.98 -4.39 17.40
CA GLN A 51 5.91 -3.29 17.12
C GLN A 51 5.95 -2.93 15.63
N THR A 52 5.70 -3.91 14.75
CA THR A 52 5.62 -3.74 13.30
C THR A 52 4.20 -4.02 12.84
N VAL A 53 3.71 -3.22 11.89
CA VAL A 53 2.47 -3.46 11.16
C VAL A 53 2.75 -3.54 9.67
N THR A 54 2.12 -4.50 9.00
CA THR A 54 2.19 -4.64 7.54
C THR A 54 0.78 -4.62 6.96
N VAL A 55 0.48 -3.58 6.20
CA VAL A 55 -0.77 -3.46 5.44
C VAL A 55 -0.55 -4.11 4.07
N PRO A 56 -1.41 -5.07 3.64
CA PRO A 56 -1.25 -5.76 2.38
C PRO A 56 -1.26 -4.84 1.16
N SER A 57 -0.57 -5.27 0.09
CA SER A 57 -0.70 -4.65 -1.23
C SER A 57 -2.16 -4.59 -1.67
N TYR A 58 -2.53 -3.55 -2.41
CA TYR A 58 -3.88 -3.32 -2.96
C TYR A 58 -4.99 -3.11 -1.93
N PHE A 59 -4.69 -3.10 -0.63
CA PHE A 59 -5.68 -2.86 0.41
C PHE A 59 -6.01 -1.37 0.59
N LEU A 60 -4.99 -0.51 0.63
CA LEU A 60 -5.20 0.93 0.72
C LEU A 60 -5.43 1.50 -0.67
N GLU A 61 -6.48 2.32 -0.81
CA GLU A 61 -6.70 3.07 -2.04
C GLU A 61 -5.69 4.21 -2.21
N PRO A 62 -5.50 4.72 -3.44
CA PRO A 62 -4.69 5.92 -3.66
C PRO A 62 -5.20 7.09 -2.81
N GLY A 63 -4.29 7.70 -2.04
CA GLY A 63 -4.63 8.74 -1.10
C GLY A 63 -3.60 8.96 -0.01
N ASN A 64 -3.89 9.92 0.86
CA ASN A 64 -3.06 10.24 2.01
C ASN A 64 -3.64 9.62 3.27
N TYR A 65 -2.78 8.99 4.05
CA TYR A 65 -3.11 8.34 5.29
C TYR A 65 -2.17 8.78 6.41
N THR A 66 -2.65 8.71 7.63
CA THR A 66 -1.85 8.85 8.84
C THR A 66 -1.87 7.53 9.57
N ALA A 67 -0.71 6.92 9.75
CA ALA A 67 -0.54 5.77 10.64
C ALA A 67 -0.11 6.26 12.02
N LEU A 68 -0.80 5.81 13.05
CA LEU A 68 -0.54 6.15 14.44
C LEU A 68 -0.15 4.88 15.20
N ALA A 69 1.05 4.88 15.80
CA ALA A 69 1.51 3.87 16.72
C ALA A 69 1.39 4.39 18.17
N ARG A 70 0.64 3.68 19.00
CA ARG A 70 0.64 3.88 20.45
C ARG A 70 1.47 2.80 21.11
N VAL A 71 2.45 3.21 21.92
CA VAL A 71 3.34 2.33 22.68
C VAL A 71 3.08 2.55 24.16
N ARG A 72 2.76 1.50 24.91
CA ARG A 72 2.42 1.59 26.33
C ARG A 72 3.26 0.60 27.13
N VAL A 73 3.75 1.05 28.28
CA VAL A 73 4.39 0.18 29.27
C VAL A 73 3.30 -0.63 29.96
N GLU A 74 3.38 -1.96 29.92
CA GLU A 74 2.36 -2.78 30.57
C GLU A 74 2.38 -2.56 32.09
N GLY A 75 1.24 -2.69 32.75
CA GLY A 75 1.10 -2.37 34.17
C GLY A 75 1.15 -0.86 34.50
N SER A 76 1.42 0.01 33.52
CA SER A 76 1.49 1.47 33.70
C SER A 76 0.46 2.22 32.85
N VAL A 77 0.14 3.45 33.25
CA VAL A 77 -0.66 4.39 32.45
C VAL A 77 0.17 5.14 31.40
N VAL A 78 1.51 5.03 31.48
CA VAL A 78 2.43 5.75 30.61
C VAL A 78 2.39 5.18 29.19
N HIS A 79 2.15 6.06 28.22
CA HIS A 79 2.19 5.74 26.81
C HIS A 79 2.82 6.86 25.99
N SER A 80 3.39 6.51 24.84
CA SER A 80 3.81 7.44 23.80
C SER A 80 3.02 7.17 22.51
N SER A 81 2.73 8.22 21.74
CA SER A 81 2.07 8.10 20.45
C SER A 81 2.94 8.72 19.36
N TYR A 82 3.12 7.99 18.28
CA TYR A 82 3.90 8.41 17.12
C TYR A 82 3.01 8.39 15.89
N SER A 83 3.15 9.37 15.01
CA SER A 83 2.42 9.45 13.76
C SER A 83 3.38 9.50 12.57
N VAL A 84 2.97 8.88 11.47
CA VAL A 84 3.68 8.95 10.19
C VAL A 84 2.68 9.12 9.05
N ALA A 85 3.00 10.03 8.13
CA ALA A 85 2.22 10.24 6.92
C ALA A 85 2.59 9.19 5.86
N VAL A 86 1.58 8.59 5.25
CA VAL A 86 1.71 7.59 4.20
C VAL A 86 0.90 8.05 2.99
N GLU A 87 1.60 8.38 1.91
CA GLU A 87 0.99 8.63 0.60
C GLU A 87 0.99 7.32 -0.21
N VAL A 88 -0.19 6.85 -0.58
CA VAL A 88 -0.41 5.74 -1.51
C VAL A 88 -0.70 6.35 -2.89
N ARG A 89 0.14 6.04 -3.88
CA ARG A 89 -0.02 6.56 -5.24
C ARG A 89 -0.64 5.56 -6.18
N ALA A 90 -1.46 6.11 -7.08
CA ALA A 90 -1.94 5.41 -8.24
C ALA A 90 -0.86 5.32 -9.34
N ARG A 91 -0.87 4.25 -10.11
CA ARG A 91 -0.12 4.07 -11.36
C ARG A 91 -1.04 4.29 -12.55
N ALA A 92 -0.46 4.82 -13.63
CA ALA A 92 -1.18 4.90 -14.89
C ALA A 92 -1.39 3.49 -15.47
N PRO A 93 -2.55 3.22 -16.09
CA PRO A 93 -2.74 2.01 -16.89
C PRO A 93 -1.67 1.89 -17.98
N VAL A 94 -1.31 0.65 -18.30
CA VAL A 94 -0.35 0.32 -19.33
C VAL A 94 -1.11 -0.16 -20.55
N SER A 95 -0.97 0.58 -21.65
CA SER A 95 -1.51 0.19 -22.96
C SER A 95 -0.49 -0.67 -23.70
N VAL A 96 -0.93 -1.85 -24.14
CA VAL A 96 -0.12 -2.78 -24.91
C VAL A 96 -0.88 -3.16 -26.17
N ILE A 97 -0.33 -2.78 -27.32
CA ILE A 97 -0.78 -3.27 -28.62
C ILE A 97 0.06 -4.50 -28.93
N ALA A 98 -0.57 -5.67 -28.92
CA ALA A 98 0.09 -6.90 -29.32
C ALA A 98 0.66 -6.73 -30.74
N GLU A 99 1.92 -7.13 -30.94
CA GLU A 99 2.64 -7.03 -32.23
C GLU A 99 2.91 -5.59 -32.73
N GLY A 100 2.64 -4.57 -31.90
CA GLY A 100 2.65 -3.16 -32.32
C GLY A 100 4.02 -2.49 -32.46
N THR A 101 5.13 -3.21 -32.38
CA THR A 101 6.45 -2.55 -32.31
C THR A 101 6.91 -1.98 -33.65
N HIS A 102 6.60 -2.56 -34.82
CA HIS A 102 6.81 -1.94 -36.14
C HIS A 102 5.95 -2.64 -37.23
N LEU A 103 4.81 -2.06 -37.63
CA LEU A 103 3.96 -2.60 -38.71
C LEU A 103 4.19 -1.81 -40.01
N PHE A 104 4.67 -2.49 -41.05
CA PHE A 104 4.81 -1.92 -42.39
C PHE A 104 3.58 -2.26 -43.23
N LEU A 105 2.86 -1.24 -43.68
CA LEU A 105 1.62 -1.39 -44.45
C LEU A 105 1.80 -0.79 -45.85
N SER A 106 1.24 -1.46 -46.86
CA SER A 106 1.10 -0.86 -48.19
C SER A 106 0.07 0.28 -48.16
N ARG A 107 0.17 1.24 -49.09
CA ARG A 107 -0.75 2.39 -49.16
C ARG A 107 -2.22 2.01 -49.35
N ALA A 108 -2.48 0.85 -49.96
CA ALA A 108 -3.80 0.28 -50.17
C ALA A 108 -3.75 -1.21 -49.80
N PRO A 109 -3.86 -1.55 -48.51
CA PRO A 109 -3.85 -2.94 -48.08
C PRO A 109 -5.12 -3.64 -48.60
N SER A 110 -4.97 -4.86 -49.11
CA SER A 110 -6.08 -5.69 -49.58
C SER A 110 -6.83 -6.40 -48.45
N PHE A 111 -6.42 -6.18 -47.20
CA PHE A 111 -6.96 -6.81 -46.00
C PHE A 111 -7.11 -5.80 -44.86
N PRO A 112 -8.04 -6.02 -43.91
CA PRO A 112 -8.17 -5.18 -42.73
C PRO A 112 -6.99 -5.38 -41.78
N VAL A 113 -6.43 -4.29 -41.26
CA VAL A 113 -5.41 -4.32 -40.20
C VAL A 113 -6.12 -4.27 -38.85
N VAL A 114 -5.89 -5.27 -38.00
CA VAL A 114 -6.49 -5.36 -36.66
C VAL A 114 -5.38 -5.15 -35.62
N LEU A 115 -5.56 -4.15 -34.75
CA LEU A 115 -4.67 -3.90 -33.62
C LEU A 115 -5.35 -4.40 -32.35
N THR A 116 -4.69 -5.31 -31.63
CA THR A 116 -5.28 -5.96 -30.46
C THR A 116 -4.67 -5.40 -29.18
N GLY A 117 -5.48 -4.68 -28.40
CA GLY A 117 -5.11 -4.12 -27.11
C GLY A 117 -5.25 -5.07 -25.91
N SER A 118 -5.50 -6.37 -26.15
CA SER A 118 -5.90 -7.35 -25.12
C SER A 118 -4.90 -7.57 -23.97
N GLN A 119 -3.65 -7.15 -24.15
CA GLN A 119 -2.60 -7.24 -23.13
C GLN A 119 -2.46 -5.95 -22.31
N SER A 120 -3.26 -4.93 -22.59
CA SER A 120 -3.31 -3.72 -21.76
C SER A 120 -3.83 -4.06 -20.37
N TYR A 121 -3.27 -3.44 -19.34
CA TYR A 121 -3.64 -3.72 -17.96
C TYR A 121 -3.53 -2.48 -17.07
N ASP A 122 -4.30 -2.45 -16.00
CA ASP A 122 -4.11 -1.49 -14.91
C ASP A 122 -3.29 -2.15 -13.79
N PRO A 123 -2.07 -1.66 -13.50
CA PRO A 123 -1.25 -2.17 -12.41
C PRO A 123 -1.92 -2.07 -11.03
N ASP A 124 -2.87 -1.16 -10.84
CA ASP A 124 -3.54 -0.93 -9.58
C ASP A 124 -4.82 -1.74 -9.41
N HIS A 125 -5.40 -2.23 -10.51
CA HIS A 125 -6.61 -3.05 -10.50
C HIS A 125 -6.36 -4.39 -11.22
N PRO A 126 -5.57 -5.29 -10.60
CA PRO A 126 -5.26 -6.57 -11.21
C PRO A 126 -6.55 -7.38 -11.48
N GLY A 127 -6.71 -7.82 -12.73
CA GLY A 127 -7.88 -8.58 -13.17
C GLY A 127 -9.10 -7.74 -13.57
N ALA A 128 -9.04 -6.41 -13.48
CA ALA A 128 -10.08 -5.55 -14.04
C ALA A 128 -10.04 -5.57 -15.58
N VAL A 129 -11.22 -5.66 -16.19
CA VAL A 129 -11.36 -5.48 -17.64
C VAL A 129 -11.26 -3.98 -17.93
N LEU A 130 -10.24 -3.59 -18.70
CA LEU A 130 -10.14 -2.23 -19.24
C LEU A 130 -11.25 -2.05 -20.29
N ARG A 131 -12.13 -1.07 -20.06
CA ARG A 131 -13.23 -0.71 -20.97
C ARG A 131 -12.88 0.48 -21.84
#